data_AF-A0A831TBD4-F1
#
_entry.id   AF-A0A831TBD4-F1
#
_cell.length_a   1.000
_cell.length_b   1.000
_cell.length_c   1.000
_cell.angle_alpha   90.00
_cell.angle_beta   90.00
_cell.angle_gamma   90.00
#
_symmetry.space_group_name_H-M   'P 1'
#
loop_
_entity.id
_entity.type
_entity.pdbx_description
1 polymer ?
#
loop_
_entity_poly.entity_id
_entity_poly.type
_entity_poly.pdbx_seq_one_letter_code
_entity_poly.pdbx_strand_id
1 'polypeptide(L)'
;MRLDEQVAEIETETDACIEAMRKRLRGFHFHRIGIRQFEDVGRVYERRGGPAAQLFVQSKLRESRRQEHQDYQRLLDLVRVVSDSKLDLHLKGFILRKLPSILPDHFGNKEARDAG
;
A
#
# COMPACT_ATOMS: atom_id res chain seq x y z
N MET A 1 1.31 -20.27 22.94
CA MET A 1 1.99 -19.13 22.32
C MET A 1 1.96 -17.99 23.32
N ARG A 2 3.12 -17.48 23.72
CA ARG A 2 3.22 -16.31 24.60
C ARG A 2 2.95 -15.03 23.78
N LEU A 3 2.42 -13.99 24.40
CA LEU A 3 2.09 -12.72 23.72
C LEU A 3 3.27 -12.18 22.90
N ASP A 4 4.48 -12.26 23.47
CA ASP A 4 5.72 -11.79 22.85
C ASP A 4 6.05 -12.53 21.54
N GLU A 5 5.74 -13.82 21.46
CA GLU A 5 5.93 -14.62 20.24
C GLU A 5 4.98 -14.13 19.13
N GLN A 6 3.74 -13.77 19.48
CA GLN A 6 2.77 -13.25 18.51
C GLN A 6 3.17 -11.87 17.99
N VAL A 7 3.70 -11.00 18.88
CA VAL A 7 4.18 -9.67 18.49
C VAL A 7 5.36 -9.79 17.53
N ALA A 8 6.35 -10.62 17.86
CA ALA A 8 7.52 -10.84 17.02
C ALA A 8 7.15 -11.41 15.63
N GLU A 9 6.16 -12.30 15.56
CA GLU A 9 5.62 -12.81 14.29
C GLU A 9 4.96 -11.71 13.45
N ILE A 10 4.14 -10.86 14.07
CA ILE A 10 3.49 -9.74 13.39
C ILE A 10 4.51 -8.73 12.88
N GLU A 11 5.52 -8.40 13.69
CA GLU A 11 6.61 -7.49 13.30
C GLU A 11 7.38 -8.05 12.10
N THR A 12 7.80 -9.32 12.19
CA THR A 12 8.54 -10.01 11.12
C THR A 12 7.74 -10.02 9.81
N GLU A 13 6.44 -10.34 9.86
CA GLU A 13 5.59 -10.35 8.68
C GLU A 13 5.32 -8.94 8.14
N THR A 14 5.20 -7.95 9.03
CA THR A 14 5.03 -6.54 8.65
C THR A 14 6.26 -6.03 7.90
N ASP A 15 7.46 -6.30 8.42
CA ASP A 15 8.71 -5.93 7.79
C ASP A 15 8.90 -6.61 6.43
N ALA A 16 8.61 -7.92 6.35
CA ALA A 16 8.65 -8.66 5.10
C ALA A 16 7.67 -8.07 4.05
N CYS A 17 6.47 -7.70 4.48
CA CYS A 17 5.46 -7.06 3.64
C CYS A 17 5.92 -5.69 3.13
N ILE A 18 6.46 -4.83 4.00
CA ILE A 18 6.99 -3.51 3.66
C ILE A 18 8.16 -3.64 2.68
N GLU A 19 9.08 -4.59 2.91
CA GLU A 19 10.22 -4.80 2.03
C GLU A 19 9.80 -5.32 0.66
N ALA A 20 8.81 -6.22 0.60
CA ALA A 20 8.22 -6.66 -0.66
C ALA A 20 7.61 -5.48 -1.44
N MET A 21 6.94 -4.55 -0.75
CA MET A 21 6.42 -3.33 -1.38
C MET A 21 7.53 -2.42 -1.90
N ARG A 22 8.57 -2.16 -1.10
CA ARG A 22 9.75 -1.38 -1.53
C ARG A 22 10.36 -1.96 -2.81
N LYS A 23 10.53 -3.28 -2.86
CA LYS A 23 11.05 -3.97 -4.04
C LYS A 23 10.16 -3.79 -5.27
N ARG A 24 8.84 -3.82 -5.11
CA ARG A 24 7.87 -3.56 -6.20
C ARG A 24 7.87 -2.12 -6.67
N LEU A 25 8.15 -1.18 -5.78
CA LEU A 25 8.17 0.26 -6.05
C LEU A 25 9.54 0.78 -6.49
N ARG A 26 10.57 -0.08 -6.54
CA ARG A 26 11.93 0.35 -6.88
C ARG A 26 11.98 1.16 -8.19
N GLY A 27 12.43 2.41 -8.09
CA GLY A 27 12.54 3.34 -9.21
C GLY A 27 11.21 3.91 -9.72
N PHE A 28 10.09 3.60 -9.05
CA PHE A 28 8.78 4.13 -9.37
C PHE A 28 8.41 5.25 -8.39
N HIS A 29 7.91 6.37 -8.94
CA HIS A 29 7.35 7.45 -8.15
C HIS A 29 5.90 7.64 -8.52
N PHE A 30 5.04 7.64 -7.51
CA PHE A 30 3.64 7.97 -7.68
C PHE A 30 3.48 9.47 -7.92
N HIS A 31 2.46 9.81 -8.70
CA HIS A 31 2.07 11.19 -8.89
C HIS A 31 1.39 11.72 -7.63
N ARG A 32 1.48 13.05 -7.41
CA ARG A 32 0.97 13.74 -6.20
C ARG A 32 -0.52 13.53 -5.92
N ILE A 33 -1.30 13.15 -6.93
CA ILE A 33 -2.75 12.87 -6.83
C ILE A 33 -3.00 11.52 -6.10
N GLY A 34 -1.97 10.67 -5.94
CA GLY A 34 -2.09 9.32 -5.42
C GLY A 34 -2.52 9.19 -3.96
N ILE A 35 -2.16 10.11 -3.06
CA ILE A 35 -2.32 9.94 -1.59
C ILE A 35 -3.76 9.54 -1.19
N ARG A 36 -4.77 10.22 -1.76
CA ARG A 36 -6.19 9.92 -1.45
C ARG A 36 -6.62 8.54 -1.96
N GLN A 37 -6.03 8.06 -3.05
CA GLN A 37 -6.32 6.75 -3.62
C GLN A 37 -5.90 5.62 -2.67
N PHE A 38 -4.76 5.76 -1.99
CA PHE A 38 -4.29 4.78 -0.99
C PHE A 38 -5.23 4.69 0.21
N GLU A 39 -5.69 5.83 0.71
CA GLU A 39 -6.65 5.86 1.81
C GLU A 39 -7.95 5.16 1.44
N ASP A 40 -8.51 5.46 0.26
CA ASP A 40 -9.76 4.86 -0.19
C ASP A 40 -9.61 3.36 -0.41
N VAL A 41 -8.53 2.92 -1.06
CA VAL A 41 -8.22 1.50 -1.27
C VAL A 41 -8.09 0.76 0.05
N GLY A 42 -7.32 1.30 1.00
CA GLY A 42 -7.14 0.62 2.28
C GLY A 42 -8.42 0.63 3.15
N ARG A 43 -9.29 1.65 3.05
CA ARG A 43 -10.63 1.62 3.67
C ARG A 43 -11.54 0.55 3.03
N VAL A 44 -11.51 0.41 1.70
CA VAL A 44 -12.25 -0.66 1.00
C VAL A 44 -11.71 -2.02 1.42
N TYR A 45 -10.38 -2.16 1.51
CA TYR A 45 -9.72 -3.38 1.94
C TYR A 45 -10.18 -3.78 3.34
N GLU A 46 -10.11 -2.86 4.31
CA GLU A 46 -10.52 -3.12 5.69
C GLU A 46 -11.99 -3.52 5.81
N ARG A 47 -12.88 -2.90 5.04
CA ARG A 47 -14.33 -3.15 5.10
C ARG A 47 -14.80 -4.38 4.33
N ARG A 48 -14.12 -4.71 3.23
CA ARG A 48 -14.65 -5.65 2.21
C ARG A 48 -13.62 -6.68 1.73
N GLY A 49 -12.39 -6.62 2.21
CA GLY A 49 -11.31 -7.55 1.86
C GLY A 49 -10.55 -7.21 0.58
N GLY A 50 -9.48 -7.96 0.37
CA GLY A 50 -8.59 -7.83 -0.79
C GLY A 50 -9.27 -7.92 -2.16
N PRO A 51 -10.18 -8.88 -2.42
CA PRO A 51 -10.86 -8.97 -3.72
C PRO A 51 -11.66 -7.71 -4.06
N ALA A 52 -12.35 -7.12 -3.08
CA ALA A 52 -13.11 -5.88 -3.29
C ALA A 52 -12.18 -4.68 -3.53
N ALA A 53 -11.07 -4.60 -2.81
CA ALA A 53 -10.07 -3.56 -3.02
C ALA A 53 -9.42 -3.67 -4.42
N GLN A 54 -9.12 -4.89 -4.90
CA GLN A 54 -8.62 -5.11 -6.24
C GLN A 54 -9.62 -4.66 -7.31
N LEU A 55 -10.90 -5.03 -7.17
CA LEU A 55 -11.95 -4.58 -8.09
C LEU A 55 -12.12 -3.07 -8.10
N PHE A 56 -12.01 -2.42 -6.93
CA PHE A 56 -12.06 -0.97 -6.80
C PHE A 56 -10.89 -0.29 -7.52
N VAL A 57 -9.66 -0.80 -7.39
CA VAL A 57 -8.52 -0.27 -8.15
C VAL A 57 -8.67 -0.51 -9.65
N GLN A 58 -9.17 -1.70 -10.04
CA GLN A 58 -9.42 -2.04 -11.45
C GLN A 58 -10.49 -1.15 -12.09
N SER A 59 -11.54 -0.77 -11.36
CA SER A 59 -12.53 0.17 -11.89
C SER A 59 -11.89 1.54 -12.12
N LYS A 60 -11.03 1.99 -11.21
CA LYS A 60 -10.29 3.25 -11.38
C LYS A 60 -9.28 3.22 -12.52
N LEU A 61 -8.62 2.08 -12.75
CA LEU A 61 -7.76 1.88 -13.93
C LEU A 61 -8.50 2.13 -15.25
N ARG A 62 -9.75 1.67 -15.36
CA ARG A 62 -10.57 1.86 -16.57
C ARG A 62 -10.97 3.32 -16.78
N GLU A 63 -11.12 4.08 -15.70
CA GLU A 63 -11.49 5.49 -15.69
C GLU A 63 -10.27 6.43 -15.80
N SER A 64 -9.06 5.91 -15.60
CA SER A 64 -7.83 6.70 -15.43
C SER A 64 -7.32 7.33 -16.72
N ARG A 65 -6.75 8.54 -16.60
CA ARG A 65 -5.97 9.17 -17.68
C ARG A 65 -4.57 8.56 -17.74
N ARG A 66 -3.87 8.74 -18.86
CA ARG A 66 -2.55 8.12 -19.14
C ARG A 66 -1.50 8.31 -18.02
N GLN A 67 -1.52 9.44 -17.33
CA GLN A 67 -0.59 9.75 -16.22
C GLN A 67 -0.89 8.96 -14.94
N GLU A 68 -2.16 8.66 -14.64
CA GLU A 68 -2.58 7.93 -13.44
C GLU A 68 -2.62 6.41 -13.66
N HIS A 69 -2.64 5.97 -14.91
CA HIS A 69 -2.77 4.56 -15.26
C HIS A 69 -1.65 3.71 -14.64
N GLN A 70 -0.40 4.18 -14.71
CA GLN A 70 0.73 3.48 -14.12
C GLN A 70 0.66 3.46 -12.59
N ASP A 71 0.22 4.55 -11.96
CA ASP A 71 0.04 4.63 -10.51
C ASP A 71 -0.99 3.60 -10.03
N TYR A 72 -2.15 3.53 -10.68
CA TYR A 72 -3.15 2.55 -10.32
C TYR A 72 -2.69 1.11 -10.58
N GLN A 73 -1.89 0.87 -11.62
CA GLN A 73 -1.32 -0.45 -11.87
C GLN A 73 -0.35 -0.86 -10.75
N ARG A 74 0.48 0.08 -10.27
CA ARG A 74 1.33 -0.15 -9.11
C ARG A 74 0.54 -0.35 -7.85
N LEU A 75 -0.49 0.44 -7.61
CA LEU A 75 -1.38 0.28 -6.46
C LEU A 75 -2.04 -1.11 -6.47
N LEU A 76 -2.46 -1.61 -7.63
CA LEU A 76 -2.99 -2.96 -7.76
C LEU A 76 -1.95 -4.03 -7.38
N ASP A 77 -0.70 -3.86 -7.82
CA ASP A 77 0.40 -4.77 -7.45
C ASP A 77 0.67 -4.74 -5.94
N LEU A 78 0.60 -3.56 -5.30
CA LEU A 78 0.75 -3.43 -3.86
C LEU A 78 -0.39 -4.07 -3.07
N VAL A 79 -1.63 -3.92 -3.54
CA VAL A 79 -2.79 -4.60 -2.95
C VAL A 79 -2.60 -6.12 -2.98
N ARG A 80 -1.99 -6.65 -4.04
CA ARG A 80 -1.66 -8.09 -4.13
C ARG A 80 -0.60 -8.49 -3.10
N VAL A 81 0.51 -7.73 -2.99
CA VAL A 81 1.54 -7.98 -1.97
C VAL A 81 0.94 -8.01 -0.56
N VAL A 82 0.11 -7.03 -0.24
CA VAL A 82 -0.59 -6.97 1.05
C VAL A 82 -1.54 -8.15 1.21
N SER A 83 -2.22 -8.57 0.15
CA SER A 83 -3.15 -9.70 0.21
C SER A 83 -2.45 -11.02 0.52
N ASP A 84 -1.26 -11.22 -0.03
CA ASP A 84 -0.49 -12.46 0.07
C ASP A 84 0.23 -12.60 1.43
N SER A 85 0.32 -11.53 2.22
CA SER A 85 0.92 -11.59 3.56
C SER A 85 0.05 -12.34 4.56
N LYS A 86 0.64 -12.79 5.66
CA LYS A 86 -0.06 -13.48 6.76
C LYS A 86 -0.72 -12.52 7.77
N LEU A 87 -0.57 -11.22 7.58
CA LEU A 87 -1.15 -10.20 8.45
C LEU A 87 -2.69 -10.31 8.49
N ASP A 88 -3.29 -9.87 9.59
CA ASP A 88 -4.74 -9.78 9.66
C ASP A 88 -5.28 -8.66 8.74
N LEU A 89 -6.59 -8.70 8.53
CA LEU A 89 -7.30 -7.80 7.62
C LEU A 89 -7.11 -6.31 7.98
N HIS A 90 -7.09 -5.96 9.26
CA HIS A 90 -6.97 -4.58 9.71
C HIS A 90 -5.56 -4.05 9.52
N LEU A 91 -4.54 -4.85 9.83
CA LEU A 91 -3.15 -4.48 9.55
C LEU A 91 -2.91 -4.31 8.04
N LYS A 92 -3.47 -5.20 7.22
CA LYS A 92 -3.44 -5.07 5.75
C LYS A 92 -4.06 -3.75 5.28
N GLY A 93 -5.26 -3.43 5.75
CA GLY A 93 -5.94 -2.17 5.44
C GLY A 93 -5.17 -0.94 5.94
N PHE A 94 -4.58 -1.02 7.14
CA PHE A 94 -3.78 0.03 7.74
C PHE A 94 -2.54 0.35 6.92
N ILE A 95 -1.75 -0.67 6.56
CA ILE A 95 -0.55 -0.50 5.74
C ILE A 95 -0.88 0.18 4.42
N LEU A 96 -1.96 -0.23 3.74
CA LEU A 96 -2.40 0.42 2.49
C LEU A 96 -2.76 1.89 2.70
N ARG A 97 -3.53 2.22 3.76
CA ARG A 97 -3.93 3.60 4.06
C ARG A 97 -2.74 4.50 4.41
N LYS A 98 -1.75 3.94 5.10
CA LYS A 98 -0.60 4.68 5.63
C LYS A 98 0.64 4.54 4.77
N LEU A 99 0.54 3.88 3.61
CA LEU A 99 1.66 3.65 2.73
C LEU A 99 2.43 4.94 2.36
N PRO A 100 1.77 6.09 2.07
CA PRO A 100 2.50 7.33 1.81
C PRO A 100 3.36 7.80 2.98
N SER A 101 2.94 7.52 4.22
CA SER A 101 3.71 7.83 5.43
C SER A 101 4.79 6.79 5.73
N ILE A 102 4.55 5.52 5.39
CA ILE A 102 5.49 4.41 5.61
C ILE A 102 6.63 4.44 4.59
N LEU A 103 6.35 4.84 3.35
CA LEU A 103 7.30 4.84 2.22
C LEU A 103 7.40 6.21 1.52
N PRO A 104 7.75 7.29 2.24
CA PRO A 104 7.62 8.67 1.75
C PRO A 104 8.38 8.98 0.45
N ASP A 105 9.53 8.32 0.23
CA ASP A 105 10.38 8.53 -0.96
C ASP A 105 9.67 8.23 -2.30
N HIS A 106 8.61 7.43 -2.26
CA HIS A 106 7.87 7.00 -3.45
C HIS A 106 6.68 7.92 -3.78
N PHE A 107 6.32 8.85 -2.90
CA PHE A 107 5.07 9.62 -2.98
C PHE A 107 5.25 11.12 -3.23
N GLY A 108 6.45 11.53 -3.65
CA GLY A 108 6.70 12.89 -4.13
C GLY A 108 6.46 13.94 -3.05
N ASN A 109 7.12 13.81 -1.90
CA ASN A 109 7.24 14.93 -0.97
C ASN A 109 8.46 15.77 -1.34
N LYS A 110 8.23 16.97 -1.88
CA LYS A 110 9.25 18.03 -1.85
C LYS A 110 9.67 18.36 -0.41
N GLU A 111 8.80 18.12 0.57
CA GLU A 111 9.06 18.43 1.99
C GLU A 111 9.94 17.40 2.71
N ALA A 112 10.21 16.22 2.12
CA ALA A 112 11.13 15.23 2.72
C ALA A 112 12.61 15.53 2.42
N ARG A 113 12.91 16.50 1.55
CA ARG A 113 14.28 16.88 1.19
C ARG A 113 14.83 18.06 2.00
N ASP A 114 13.98 18.80 2.71
CA ASP A 114 14.37 20.02 3.45
C ASP A 114 14.47 19.80 4.98
N ALA A 115 14.31 18.55 5.45
CA ALA A 115 14.41 18.17 6.87
C ALA A 115 15.69 17.34 7.19
N GLY A 116 16.62 17.24 6.24
CA GLY A 116 17.91 16.55 6.39
C GLY A 116 19.09 17.49 6.31
#